data_AF-A0AAD4Q2S7-F1
#
_entry.id   AF-A0AAD4Q2S7-F1
#
_cell.length_a   1.000
_cell.length_b   1.000
_cell.length_c   1.000
_cell.angle_alpha   90.00
_cell.angle_beta   90.00
_cell.angle_gamma   90.00
#
_symmetry.space_group_name_H-M   'P 1'
#
loop_
_entity.id
_entity.type
_entity.pdbx_description
1 polymer ?
#
loop_
_entity_poly.entity_id
_entity_poly.type
_entity_poly.pdbx_seq_one_letter_code
_entity_poly.pdbx_strand_id
1 'polypeptide(L)'
;MDIMHLTTLNDPDLFLKLFTGKLNVYAPDNKSTWDWAIFYKNNALWNAHGETVVRAVPFLPSSFGRAPRDPAKKLNTGYKAWEFQQYLYGLGPTLFRHLLPRKYWLNFCKLVAGVRILQRHSIELYYQRMESRIHFVRQSVHLLTHIGPETFRAGPLACYAQWTLETAIGNLGREIRQDRDIFANLTQRAIIRAQVNALCARFPRIKFEVGGVSSQSNTREFEEAIGYVFKPRCEEYPSPLTEDEFAALKIYWNRQGWPNRDSWPNAICRWAKLQLPNGQMARSIWHESNITVKLRRTSCVEIIHNNSTRIGNVQFYFCIRFGDTRHPLAMISLFSPPDANILSDSSGTVYLCDPMTGPEGLLVVPVTSILSVVSMFPDMHVTQDGHISETGKFSLMRHAYIGLAPLSNGGLFDDDDDTV
;
A
#
# COMPACT_ATOMS: atom_id res chain seq x y z
N MET A 1 19.72 -16.08 -9.07
CA MET A 1 19.39 -14.71 -8.61
C MET A 1 17.93 -14.72 -8.26
N ASP A 2 17.57 -14.21 -7.09
CA ASP A 2 16.23 -14.30 -6.54
C ASP A 2 15.29 -13.17 -7.00
N ILE A 3 13.99 -13.43 -6.98
CA ILE A 3 12.94 -12.48 -7.39
C ILE A 3 12.95 -11.19 -6.57
N MET A 4 13.41 -11.23 -5.31
CA MET A 4 13.66 -10.01 -4.54
C MET A 4 14.83 -9.24 -5.16
N HIS A 5 16.06 -9.74 -5.17
CA HIS A 5 17.22 -9.02 -5.72
C HIS A 5 17.02 -8.59 -7.18
N LEU A 6 16.31 -9.40 -7.97
CA LEU A 6 15.85 -9.07 -9.31
C LEU A 6 15.03 -7.77 -9.33
N THR A 7 13.87 -7.78 -8.67
CA THR A 7 12.93 -6.65 -8.70
C THR A 7 13.35 -5.47 -7.83
N THR A 8 14.01 -5.69 -6.68
CA THR A 8 14.32 -4.62 -5.72
C THR A 8 15.73 -4.04 -5.86
N LEU A 9 16.59 -4.59 -6.72
CA LEU A 9 17.95 -4.07 -6.95
C LEU A 9 18.33 -4.04 -8.44
N ASN A 10 18.19 -5.15 -9.17
CA ASN A 10 18.74 -5.28 -10.53
C ASN A 10 17.92 -4.55 -11.60
N ASP A 11 16.59 -4.68 -11.56
CA ASP A 11 15.70 -3.93 -12.45
C ASP A 11 15.71 -2.43 -12.12
N PRO A 12 15.64 -1.97 -10.84
CA PRO A 12 15.81 -0.56 -10.51
C PRO A 12 17.16 0.01 -10.95
N ASP A 13 18.27 -0.72 -10.78
CA ASP A 13 19.59 -0.32 -11.32
C ASP A 13 19.53 -0.10 -12.83
N LEU A 14 18.92 -1.04 -13.56
CA LEU A 14 18.79 -0.99 -15.02
C LEU A 14 17.90 0.17 -15.47
N PHE A 15 16.67 0.29 -14.95
CA PHE A 15 15.73 1.32 -15.37
C PHE A 15 16.19 2.73 -15.00
N LEU A 16 16.77 2.92 -13.82
CA LEU A 16 17.32 4.23 -13.44
C LEU A 16 18.56 4.59 -14.26
N LYS A 17 19.41 3.61 -14.64
CA LYS A 17 20.52 3.86 -15.57
C LYS A 17 20.06 4.11 -17.01
N LEU A 18 18.96 3.52 -17.45
CA LEU A 18 18.30 3.84 -18.72
C LEU A 18 17.76 5.27 -18.71
N PHE A 19 16.86 5.60 -17.78
CA PHE A 19 16.19 6.90 -17.73
C PHE A 19 17.13 8.07 -17.45
N THR A 20 18.24 7.86 -16.73
CA THR A 20 19.28 8.89 -16.50
C THR A 20 20.43 8.88 -17.51
N GLY A 21 20.39 8.01 -18.52
CA GLY A 21 21.46 7.88 -19.52
C GLY A 21 22.82 7.50 -18.93
N LYS A 22 22.84 6.74 -17.82
CA LYS A 22 24.06 6.32 -17.10
C LYS A 22 24.62 4.97 -17.54
N LEU A 23 23.97 4.25 -18.45
CA LEU A 23 24.58 3.09 -19.10
C LEU A 23 25.83 3.48 -19.92
N ASN A 24 26.72 2.52 -20.14
CA ASN A 24 27.82 2.65 -21.09
C ASN A 24 27.28 2.73 -22.52
N VAL A 25 28.07 3.32 -23.42
CA VAL A 25 27.80 3.40 -24.85
C VAL A 25 28.97 2.78 -25.58
N TYR A 26 28.67 2.06 -26.65
CA TYR A 26 29.65 1.45 -27.53
C TYR A 26 29.34 1.87 -28.96
N ALA A 27 30.36 2.18 -29.76
CA ALA A 27 30.15 2.61 -31.14
C ALA A 27 29.40 1.52 -31.94
N PRO A 28 28.45 1.87 -32.82
CA PRO A 28 28.14 3.21 -33.31
C PRO A 28 27.04 3.99 -32.54
N ASP A 29 26.61 3.53 -31.37
CA ASP A 29 25.49 4.14 -30.62
C ASP A 29 25.86 5.49 -29.95
N ASN A 30 24.85 6.29 -29.59
CA ASN A 30 25.00 7.61 -28.95
C ASN A 30 23.78 7.97 -28.07
N LYS A 31 24.04 8.43 -26.84
CA LYS A 31 23.03 8.85 -25.85
C LYS A 31 22.09 9.96 -26.34
N SER A 32 22.49 10.77 -27.33
CA SER A 32 21.59 11.77 -27.93
C SER A 32 20.44 11.18 -28.75
N THR A 33 20.49 9.88 -29.07
CA THR A 33 19.40 9.15 -29.74
C THR A 33 18.46 8.44 -28.76
N TRP A 34 18.84 8.36 -27.49
CA TRP A 34 18.13 7.61 -26.46
C TRP A 34 16.93 8.40 -25.93
N ASP A 35 15.83 8.40 -26.67
CA ASP A 35 14.61 9.12 -26.29
C ASP A 35 13.92 8.58 -25.01
N TRP A 36 14.34 7.41 -24.50
CA TRP A 36 13.99 6.90 -23.17
C TRP A 36 14.81 7.53 -22.03
N ALA A 37 15.95 8.16 -22.31
CA ALA A 37 16.87 8.69 -21.31
C ALA A 37 16.46 10.10 -20.86
N ILE A 38 15.21 10.24 -20.42
CA ILE A 38 14.51 11.51 -20.12
C ILE A 38 15.24 12.44 -19.13
N PHE A 39 16.05 11.90 -18.23
CA PHE A 39 16.83 12.67 -17.26
C PHE A 39 18.30 12.87 -17.69
N TYR A 40 18.71 12.41 -18.88
CA TYR A 40 20.06 12.57 -19.39
C TYR A 40 20.38 14.05 -19.60
N LYS A 41 21.34 14.57 -18.83
CA LYS A 41 21.70 16.00 -18.71
C LYS A 41 20.58 16.93 -18.18
N ASN A 42 19.34 16.47 -18.01
CA ASN A 42 18.27 17.24 -17.38
C ASN A 42 18.18 17.00 -15.86
N ASN A 43 19.08 17.67 -15.12
CA ASN A 43 19.11 17.63 -13.66
C ASN A 43 17.86 18.29 -13.01
N ALA A 44 17.24 19.27 -13.67
CA ALA A 44 16.04 19.95 -13.15
C ALA A 44 14.85 18.98 -13.10
N LEU A 45 14.57 18.31 -14.22
CA LEU A 45 13.54 17.27 -14.31
C LEU A 45 13.80 16.09 -13.35
N TRP A 46 15.06 15.69 -13.18
CA TRP A 46 15.43 14.63 -12.24
C TRP A 46 15.17 15.02 -10.78
N ASN A 47 15.55 16.22 -10.38
CA ASN A 47 15.28 16.73 -9.03
C ASN A 47 13.77 16.93 -8.79
N ALA A 48 13.03 17.40 -9.80
CA ALA A 48 11.57 17.55 -9.73
C ALA A 48 10.86 16.20 -9.61
N HIS A 49 11.30 15.18 -10.35
CA HIS A 49 10.83 13.82 -10.16
C HIS A 49 11.16 13.28 -8.76
N GLY A 50 12.36 13.57 -8.24
CA GLY A 50 12.73 13.24 -6.85
C GLY A 50 11.78 13.85 -5.81
N GLU A 51 11.35 15.08 -6.04
CA GLU A 51 10.33 15.79 -5.24
C GLU A 51 8.92 15.20 -5.39
N THR A 52 8.49 14.73 -6.57
CA THR A 52 7.18 14.04 -6.70
C THR A 52 7.09 12.77 -5.87
N VAL A 53 8.20 12.02 -5.73
CA VAL A 53 8.26 10.87 -4.81
C VAL A 53 8.07 11.31 -3.36
N VAL A 54 8.71 12.41 -2.94
CA VAL A 54 8.54 12.98 -1.59
C VAL A 54 7.10 13.44 -1.34
N ARG A 55 6.44 14.07 -2.32
CA ARG A 55 5.04 14.50 -2.20
C ARG A 55 4.04 13.35 -2.10
N ALA A 56 4.38 12.17 -2.61
CA ALA A 56 3.57 10.97 -2.43
C ALA A 56 3.74 10.29 -1.05
N VAL A 57 4.86 10.49 -0.34
CA VAL A 57 5.15 9.85 0.95
C VAL A 57 4.09 10.09 2.04
N PRO A 58 3.52 11.30 2.22
CA PRO A 58 2.41 11.53 3.15
C PRO A 58 1.16 10.68 2.89
N PHE A 59 1.01 10.08 1.71
CA PHE A 59 -0.14 9.27 1.32
C PHE A 59 0.12 7.76 1.43
N LEU A 60 1.32 7.33 1.84
CA LEU A 60 1.70 5.91 1.98
C LEU A 60 1.58 5.45 3.45
N PRO A 61 0.64 4.54 3.79
CA PRO A 61 0.47 4.04 5.16
C PRO A 61 1.75 3.48 5.81
N SER A 62 1.86 3.52 7.14
CA SER A 62 2.92 2.83 7.90
C SER A 62 2.95 1.33 7.60
N SER A 63 1.76 0.71 7.48
CA SER A 63 1.57 -0.69 7.09
C SER A 63 2.03 -1.08 5.67
N PHE A 64 2.50 -0.12 4.86
CA PHE A 64 3.21 -0.41 3.59
C PHE A 64 4.74 -0.52 3.80
N GLY A 65 5.22 -0.39 5.04
CA GLY A 65 6.62 -0.46 5.41
C GLY A 65 7.36 0.88 5.23
N ARG A 66 8.63 0.79 4.81
CA ARG A 66 9.48 1.98 4.66
C ARG A 66 9.14 2.73 3.39
N ALA A 67 8.60 3.95 3.54
CA ALA A 67 8.31 4.84 2.43
C ALA A 67 9.59 5.21 1.65
N PRO A 68 9.51 5.38 0.31
CA PRO A 68 10.67 5.70 -0.52
C PRO A 68 11.16 7.12 -0.24
N ARG A 69 12.47 7.27 0.01
CA ARG A 69 13.11 8.59 0.05
C ARG A 69 13.24 9.16 -1.37
N ASP A 70 13.53 10.46 -1.46
CA ASP A 70 13.92 11.15 -2.69
C ASP A 70 15.03 10.38 -3.46
N PRO A 71 14.76 9.80 -4.65
CA PRO A 71 15.77 9.07 -5.40
C PRO A 71 16.88 9.98 -5.93
N ALA A 72 16.58 11.22 -6.31
CA ALA A 72 17.58 12.16 -6.81
C ALA A 72 18.62 12.53 -5.75
N LYS A 73 18.18 12.66 -4.49
CA LYS A 73 19.07 12.97 -3.35
C LYS A 73 19.65 11.73 -2.66
N LYS A 74 19.02 10.54 -2.74
CA LYS A 74 19.38 9.39 -1.86
C LYS A 74 19.78 8.07 -2.53
N LEU A 75 19.64 7.87 -3.85
CA LEU A 75 20.02 6.60 -4.50
C LEU A 75 21.43 6.10 -4.11
N ASN A 76 22.43 6.99 -4.14
CA ASN A 76 23.83 6.66 -3.83
C ASN A 76 24.15 6.54 -2.32
N THR A 77 23.14 6.65 -1.42
CA THR A 77 23.33 6.69 0.05
C THR A 77 22.46 5.65 0.76
N GLY A 78 22.53 4.41 0.29
CA GLY A 78 21.86 3.26 0.91
C GLY A 78 20.34 3.28 0.73
N TYR A 79 19.87 3.39 -0.52
CA TYR A 79 18.46 3.19 -0.88
C TYR A 79 18.08 1.71 -0.69
N LYS A 80 17.09 1.39 0.15
CA LYS A 80 16.77 0.00 0.51
C LYS A 80 15.88 -0.69 -0.53
N ALA A 81 15.90 -2.02 -0.54
CA ALA A 81 15.06 -2.88 -1.39
C ALA A 81 13.56 -2.50 -1.36
N TRP A 82 12.97 -2.30 -0.17
CA TRP A 82 11.58 -1.84 -0.04
C TRP A 82 11.34 -0.44 -0.60
N GLU A 83 12.32 0.47 -0.50
CA GLU A 83 12.19 1.81 -1.07
C GLU A 83 12.16 1.73 -2.59
N PHE A 84 13.02 0.89 -3.20
CA PHE A 84 12.92 0.57 -4.64
C PHE A 84 11.59 -0.10 -5.01
N GLN A 85 11.06 -1.00 -4.19
CA GLN A 85 9.80 -1.68 -4.48
C GLN A 85 8.61 -0.69 -4.48
N GLN A 86 8.50 0.15 -3.45
CA GLN A 86 7.45 1.17 -3.37
C GLN A 86 7.63 2.28 -4.42
N TYR A 87 8.86 2.71 -4.68
CA TYR A 87 9.14 3.71 -5.71
C TYR A 87 8.83 3.18 -7.12
N LEU A 88 9.45 2.08 -7.55
CA LEU A 88 9.39 1.65 -8.95
C LEU A 88 8.07 0.96 -9.31
N TYR A 89 7.57 0.07 -8.47
CA TYR A 89 6.35 -0.71 -8.75
C TYR A 89 5.11 -0.16 -8.05
N GLY A 90 5.26 0.60 -6.97
CA GLY A 90 4.17 1.31 -6.30
C GLY A 90 3.80 2.59 -7.05
N LEU A 91 4.58 3.64 -6.82
CA LEU A 91 4.35 5.00 -7.33
C LEU A 91 4.69 5.17 -8.83
N GLY A 92 5.73 4.48 -9.29
CA GLY A 92 6.40 4.67 -10.58
C GLY A 92 5.47 4.72 -11.80
N PRO A 93 4.50 3.80 -11.99
CA PRO A 93 3.59 3.84 -13.12
C PRO A 93 2.85 5.18 -13.28
N THR A 94 2.47 5.81 -12.17
CA THR A 94 1.80 7.10 -12.18
C THR A 94 2.81 8.23 -12.33
N LEU A 95 3.87 8.26 -11.50
CA LEU A 95 4.84 9.38 -11.51
C LEU A 95 5.64 9.48 -12.82
N PHE A 96 5.83 8.39 -13.56
CA PHE A 96 6.47 8.42 -14.87
C PHE A 96 5.51 8.69 -16.05
N ARG A 97 4.18 8.78 -15.81
CA ARG A 97 3.15 8.88 -16.86
C ARG A 97 3.29 10.12 -17.74
N HIS A 98 3.66 11.25 -17.14
CA HIS A 98 3.86 12.53 -17.83
C HIS A 98 5.33 12.74 -18.25
N LEU A 99 6.23 11.85 -17.86
CA LEU A 99 7.69 11.98 -18.03
C LEU A 99 8.24 11.11 -19.17
N LEU A 100 7.84 9.84 -19.23
CA LEU A 100 8.34 8.90 -20.24
C LEU A 100 7.53 9.02 -21.55
N PRO A 101 8.19 9.03 -22.72
CA PRO A 101 7.48 8.90 -24.00
C PRO A 101 6.61 7.65 -24.01
N ARG A 102 5.36 7.79 -24.51
CA ARG A 102 4.28 6.80 -24.36
C ARG A 102 4.69 5.35 -24.63
N LYS A 103 5.51 5.07 -25.65
CA LYS A 103 6.04 3.73 -25.95
C LYS A 103 6.81 3.08 -24.79
N TYR A 104 7.61 3.86 -24.07
CA TYR A 104 8.37 3.39 -22.90
C TYR A 104 7.51 3.36 -21.64
N TRP A 105 6.59 4.30 -21.48
CA TRP A 105 5.64 4.27 -20.36
C TRP A 105 4.73 3.04 -20.41
N LEU A 106 4.11 2.74 -21.56
CA LEU A 106 3.28 1.54 -21.76
C LEU A 106 4.07 0.25 -21.50
N ASN A 107 5.32 0.20 -22.00
CA ASN A 107 6.22 -0.93 -21.82
C ASN A 107 6.66 -1.10 -20.34
N PHE A 108 7.00 -0.01 -19.66
CA PHE A 108 7.28 0.00 -18.22
C PHE A 108 6.05 -0.41 -17.41
N CYS A 109 4.85 0.05 -17.76
CA CYS A 109 3.61 -0.41 -17.16
C CYS A 109 3.38 -1.91 -17.40
N LYS A 110 3.74 -2.46 -18.57
CA LYS A 110 3.73 -3.92 -18.79
C LYS A 110 4.74 -4.67 -17.92
N LEU A 111 5.90 -4.11 -17.62
CA LEU A 111 6.80 -4.70 -16.61
C LEU A 111 6.23 -4.57 -15.19
N VAL A 112 5.68 -3.42 -14.81
CA VAL A 112 5.13 -3.25 -13.45
C VAL A 112 3.86 -4.08 -13.27
N ALA A 113 3.06 -4.28 -14.31
CA ALA A 113 2.01 -5.29 -14.37
C ALA A 113 2.66 -6.67 -14.23
N GLY A 114 3.63 -7.01 -15.08
CA GLY A 114 4.40 -8.25 -14.99
C GLY A 114 4.99 -8.54 -13.62
N VAL A 115 5.37 -7.52 -12.82
CA VAL A 115 5.95 -7.67 -11.46
C VAL A 115 4.90 -7.67 -10.34
N ARG A 116 3.85 -6.84 -10.43
CA ARG A 116 2.68 -6.85 -9.52
C ARG A 116 1.78 -8.06 -9.72
N ILE A 117 1.78 -8.60 -10.94
CA ILE A 117 1.61 -10.03 -11.19
C ILE A 117 2.91 -10.69 -10.68
N LEU A 118 3.85 -11.36 -11.39
CA LEU A 118 5.06 -12.14 -10.89
C LEU A 118 5.24 -12.43 -9.39
N GLN A 119 5.27 -11.43 -8.49
CA GLN A 119 4.91 -11.54 -7.06
C GLN A 119 3.54 -12.25 -6.80
N ARG A 120 2.82 -12.57 -7.89
CA ARG A 120 1.52 -13.22 -8.18
C ARG A 120 1.45 -13.80 -9.65
N HIS A 121 2.57 -14.02 -10.37
CA HIS A 121 2.83 -14.70 -11.71
C HIS A 121 2.98 -13.97 -13.13
N SER A 122 4.18 -14.02 -13.76
CA SER A 122 4.56 -13.92 -15.23
C SER A 122 4.49 -12.62 -16.10
N ILE A 123 5.46 -12.41 -17.05
CA ILE A 123 5.39 -11.66 -18.37
C ILE A 123 6.74 -11.61 -19.17
N GLU A 124 6.71 -11.42 -20.52
CA GLU A 124 7.84 -11.19 -21.46
C GLU A 124 7.58 -10.01 -22.44
N LEU A 125 8.60 -9.26 -22.94
CA LEU A 125 8.48 -8.46 -24.19
C LEU A 125 9.76 -7.85 -24.86
N TYR A 126 10.85 -7.61 -24.13
CA TYR A 126 11.82 -6.53 -24.48
C TYR A 126 12.78 -6.75 -25.67
N TYR A 127 13.14 -8.00 -26.00
CA TYR A 127 14.32 -8.31 -26.80
C TYR A 127 14.26 -7.87 -28.28
N GLN A 128 13.07 -7.84 -28.89
CA GLN A 128 12.85 -7.60 -30.33
C GLN A 128 13.66 -8.48 -31.31
N ARG A 129 14.31 -9.55 -30.81
CA ARG A 129 15.15 -10.50 -31.59
C ARG A 129 16.29 -9.85 -32.38
N MET A 130 16.84 -8.74 -31.87
CA MET A 130 18.04 -8.10 -32.44
C MET A 130 19.28 -8.48 -31.64
N GLU A 131 20.26 -9.12 -32.26
CA GLU A 131 21.50 -9.58 -31.62
C GLU A 131 22.29 -8.43 -30.97
N SER A 132 22.43 -7.29 -31.66
CA SER A 132 23.08 -6.09 -31.12
C SER A 132 22.42 -5.54 -29.84
N ARG A 133 21.17 -5.92 -29.56
CA ARG A 133 20.40 -5.52 -28.37
C ARG A 133 20.35 -6.60 -27.29
N ILE A 134 21.05 -7.73 -27.43
CA ILE A 134 21.07 -8.80 -26.43
C ILE A 134 21.52 -8.28 -25.05
N HIS A 135 22.45 -7.32 -25.02
CA HIS A 135 22.96 -6.68 -23.81
C HIS A 135 21.94 -5.79 -23.07
N PHE A 136 20.80 -5.45 -23.68
CA PHE A 136 19.68 -4.79 -22.99
C PHE A 136 18.91 -5.78 -22.09
N VAL A 137 18.92 -7.07 -22.43
CA VAL A 137 18.28 -8.14 -21.64
C VAL A 137 19.34 -8.75 -20.72
N ARG A 138 19.59 -8.08 -19.59
CA ARG A 138 20.38 -8.67 -18.50
C ARG A 138 19.82 -10.04 -18.12
N GLN A 139 20.67 -10.93 -17.60
CA GLN A 139 20.24 -12.23 -17.06
C GLN A 139 19.14 -12.10 -15.99
N SER A 140 19.05 -10.96 -15.30
CA SER A 140 17.95 -10.58 -14.42
C SER A 140 16.61 -10.60 -15.17
N VAL A 141 16.49 -9.84 -16.26
CA VAL A 141 15.30 -9.73 -17.11
C VAL A 141 14.99 -11.07 -17.81
N HIS A 142 16.01 -11.82 -18.23
CA HIS A 142 15.82 -13.17 -18.77
C HIS A 142 15.26 -14.14 -17.72
N LEU A 143 15.58 -13.97 -16.43
CA LEU A 143 15.06 -14.85 -15.38
C LEU A 143 13.56 -14.68 -15.15
N LEU A 144 13.01 -13.47 -15.35
CA LEU A 144 11.57 -13.19 -15.24
C LEU A 144 10.72 -14.16 -16.09
N THR A 145 11.26 -14.56 -17.25
CA THR A 145 10.57 -15.38 -18.25
C THR A 145 10.49 -16.85 -17.83
N HIS A 146 11.50 -17.32 -17.07
CA HIS A 146 11.54 -18.66 -16.49
C HIS A 146 10.78 -18.79 -15.17
N ILE A 147 10.54 -17.70 -14.41
CA ILE A 147 9.86 -17.77 -13.11
C ILE A 147 8.46 -18.41 -13.22
N GLY A 148 7.69 -18.08 -14.27
CA GLY A 148 6.37 -18.68 -14.49
C GLY A 148 6.44 -20.21 -14.68
N PRO A 149 7.16 -20.71 -15.70
CA PRO A 149 7.41 -22.14 -15.91
C PRO A 149 7.99 -22.86 -14.69
N GLU A 150 8.99 -22.29 -14.01
CA GLU A 150 9.63 -22.93 -12.85
C GLU A 150 8.68 -23.00 -11.63
N THR A 151 7.85 -21.98 -11.41
CA THR A 151 6.84 -22.00 -10.34
C THR A 151 5.77 -23.05 -10.61
N PHE A 152 5.43 -23.31 -11.88
CA PHE A 152 4.54 -24.43 -12.24
C PHE A 152 5.24 -25.79 -12.10
N ARG A 153 6.53 -25.90 -12.46
CA ARG A 153 7.31 -27.14 -12.43
C ARG A 153 7.67 -27.63 -11.02
N ALA A 154 7.92 -26.71 -10.07
CA ALA A 154 8.43 -27.03 -8.73
C ALA A 154 7.60 -26.43 -7.58
N GLY A 155 6.51 -25.71 -7.89
CA GLY A 155 5.79 -24.88 -6.92
C GLY A 155 6.58 -23.62 -6.51
N PRO A 156 5.96 -22.71 -5.74
CA PRO A 156 6.62 -21.50 -5.23
C PRO A 156 7.58 -21.78 -4.04
N LEU A 157 8.14 -22.99 -3.95
CA LEU A 157 8.47 -23.65 -2.67
C LEU A 157 9.96 -23.68 -2.27
N ALA A 158 10.87 -23.26 -3.14
CA ALA A 158 12.31 -23.17 -2.83
C ALA A 158 13.00 -21.98 -3.52
N CYS A 159 12.52 -21.61 -4.70
CA CYS A 159 13.03 -20.45 -5.42
C CYS A 159 12.52 -19.14 -4.78
N TYR A 160 13.40 -18.50 -4.02
CA TYR A 160 13.60 -17.04 -4.06
C TYR A 160 12.76 -16.11 -3.17
N ALA A 161 11.95 -16.63 -2.24
CA ALA A 161 11.32 -15.82 -1.18
C ALA A 161 12.32 -15.47 -0.04
N GLN A 162 13.48 -14.88 -0.37
CA GLN A 162 14.50 -14.48 0.63
C GLN A 162 13.92 -13.52 1.69
N TRP A 163 12.86 -12.76 1.36
CA TRP A 163 12.16 -11.89 2.29
C TRP A 163 11.67 -12.63 3.54
N THR A 164 11.13 -13.84 3.39
CA THR A 164 10.61 -14.63 4.52
C THR A 164 11.75 -15.15 5.40
N LEU A 165 12.88 -15.53 4.80
CA LEU A 165 14.07 -15.96 5.52
C LEU A 165 14.73 -14.79 6.26
N GLU A 166 14.92 -13.64 5.61
CA GLU A 166 15.46 -12.43 6.26
C GLU A 166 14.54 -11.89 7.36
N THR A 167 13.22 -11.93 7.15
CA THR A 167 12.24 -11.53 8.18
C THR A 167 12.27 -12.52 9.36
N ALA A 168 12.44 -13.81 9.11
CA ALA A 168 12.61 -14.81 10.17
C ALA A 168 13.93 -14.58 10.93
N ILE A 169 15.05 -14.39 10.24
CA ILE A 169 16.38 -14.11 10.82
C ILE A 169 16.34 -12.80 11.64
N GLY A 170 15.75 -11.72 11.11
CA GLY A 170 15.65 -10.44 11.81
C GLY A 170 14.75 -10.50 13.04
N ASN A 171 13.64 -11.24 12.97
CA ASN A 171 12.76 -11.45 14.13
C ASN A 171 13.44 -12.32 15.20
N LEU A 172 14.06 -13.44 14.81
CA LEU A 172 14.85 -14.27 15.73
C LEU A 172 16.04 -13.49 16.32
N GLY A 173 16.65 -12.58 15.54
CA GLY A 173 17.66 -11.63 15.98
C GLY A 173 17.19 -10.72 17.11
N ARG A 174 15.98 -10.15 16.99
CA ARG A 174 15.32 -9.36 18.04
C ARG A 174 14.91 -10.19 19.27
N GLU A 175 14.72 -11.49 19.09
CA GLU A 175 14.35 -12.42 20.17
C GLU A 175 15.55 -12.91 21.00
N ILE A 176 16.79 -12.73 20.52
CA ILE A 176 18.01 -13.07 21.27
C ILE A 176 18.19 -12.07 22.43
N ARG A 177 18.26 -12.61 23.64
CA ARG A 177 18.37 -11.82 24.90
C ARG A 177 19.67 -12.05 25.67
N GLN A 178 20.60 -12.81 25.09
CA GLN A 178 21.89 -13.15 25.70
C GLN A 178 22.99 -13.17 24.64
N ASP A 179 24.08 -12.46 24.94
CA ASP A 179 25.27 -12.30 24.11
C ASP A 179 26.30 -13.43 24.28
N ARG A 180 26.40 -14.01 25.49
CA ARG A 180 27.37 -15.07 25.84
C ARG A 180 27.12 -16.42 25.19
N ASP A 181 25.86 -16.76 24.89
CA ASP A 181 25.51 -18.01 24.18
C ASP A 181 24.33 -17.77 23.25
N ILE A 182 24.66 -17.13 22.14
CA ILE A 182 23.70 -16.72 21.10
C ILE A 182 23.01 -17.94 20.49
N PHE A 183 23.72 -19.06 20.29
CA PHE A 183 23.20 -20.24 19.61
C PHE A 183 22.26 -21.06 20.49
N ALA A 184 22.56 -21.25 21.78
CA ALA A 184 21.60 -21.90 22.68
C ALA A 184 20.37 -21.02 22.92
N ASN A 185 20.55 -19.69 23.06
CA ASN A 185 19.44 -18.75 23.23
C ASN A 185 18.51 -18.74 22.01
N LEU A 186 19.07 -18.62 20.80
CA LEU A 186 18.37 -18.74 19.52
C LEU A 186 17.62 -20.08 19.38
N THR A 187 18.27 -21.19 19.75
CA THR A 187 17.66 -22.53 19.74
C THR A 187 16.42 -22.59 20.63
N GLN A 188 16.51 -22.07 21.87
CA GLN A 188 15.37 -22.03 22.79
C GLN A 188 14.24 -21.12 22.28
N ARG A 189 14.55 -19.95 21.70
CA ARG A 189 13.55 -19.09 21.05
C ARG A 189 12.82 -19.81 19.91
N ALA A 190 13.57 -20.51 19.05
CA ALA A 190 12.99 -21.29 17.95
C ALA A 190 12.08 -22.43 18.43
N ILE A 191 12.48 -23.16 19.48
CA ILE A 191 11.66 -24.22 20.11
C ILE A 191 10.35 -23.63 20.68
N ILE A 192 10.42 -22.56 21.46
CA ILE A 192 9.24 -21.90 22.02
C ILE A 192 8.30 -21.42 20.90
N ARG A 193 8.84 -20.82 19.84
CA ARG A 193 8.06 -20.34 18.70
C ARG A 193 7.39 -21.49 17.93
N ALA A 194 8.07 -22.63 17.77
CA ALA A 194 7.47 -23.84 17.20
C ALA A 194 6.36 -24.43 18.07
N GLN A 195 6.54 -24.46 19.40
CA GLN A 195 5.52 -24.91 20.34
C GLN A 195 4.27 -24.02 20.34
N VAL A 196 4.44 -22.69 20.38
CA VAL A 196 3.33 -21.73 20.29
C VAL A 196 2.60 -21.85 18.95
N ASN A 197 3.32 -21.97 17.83
CA ASN A 197 2.71 -22.19 16.52
C ASN A 197 1.89 -23.49 16.47
N ALA A 198 2.41 -24.59 17.05
CA ALA A 198 1.69 -25.86 17.12
C ALA A 198 0.43 -25.78 17.98
N LEU A 199 0.46 -25.03 19.10
CA LEU A 199 -0.71 -24.77 19.94
C LEU A 199 -1.75 -23.91 19.23
N CYS A 200 -1.34 -22.82 18.57
CA CYS A 200 -2.21 -21.98 17.74
C CYS A 200 -2.90 -22.79 16.62
N ALA A 201 -2.14 -23.62 15.91
CA ALA A 201 -2.69 -24.45 14.82
C ALA A 201 -3.65 -25.54 15.33
N ARG A 202 -3.37 -26.13 16.51
CA ARG A 202 -4.23 -27.16 17.13
C ARG A 202 -5.47 -26.58 17.82
N PHE A 203 -5.39 -25.34 18.30
CA PHE A 203 -6.47 -24.67 19.03
C PHE A 203 -6.73 -23.24 18.52
N PRO A 204 -7.26 -23.04 17.30
CA PRO A 204 -7.37 -21.72 16.67
C PRO A 204 -8.24 -20.68 17.41
N ARG A 205 -9.00 -21.10 18.42
CA ARG A 205 -9.80 -20.22 19.29
C ARG A 205 -8.99 -19.64 20.47
N ILE A 206 -7.80 -20.14 20.75
CA ILE A 206 -6.94 -19.66 21.84
C ILE A 206 -5.93 -18.67 21.27
N LYS A 207 -6.13 -17.38 21.55
CA LYS A 207 -5.15 -16.33 21.26
C LYS A 207 -4.08 -16.34 22.35
N PHE A 208 -2.83 -16.62 22.00
CA PHE A 208 -1.69 -16.51 22.90
C PHE A 208 -1.03 -15.13 22.73
N GLU A 209 -1.21 -14.22 23.70
CA GLU A 209 -0.59 -12.90 23.67
C GLU A 209 0.89 -12.98 24.07
N VAL A 210 1.78 -12.92 23.08
CA VAL A 210 3.24 -13.01 23.29
C VAL A 210 3.84 -11.62 23.46
N GLY A 211 3.78 -11.11 24.70
CA GLY A 211 4.23 -9.78 25.06
C GLY A 211 3.06 -8.95 25.59
N GLY A 212 3.28 -8.28 26.72
CA GLY A 212 2.23 -7.55 27.44
C GLY A 212 1.85 -6.22 26.78
N VAL A 213 1.18 -6.28 25.63
CA VAL A 213 0.35 -5.16 25.17
C VAL A 213 -0.81 -5.08 26.14
N SER A 214 -0.71 -4.19 27.13
CA SER A 214 -1.77 -3.99 28.11
C SER A 214 -3.08 -3.66 27.38
N SER A 215 -4.11 -4.47 27.61
CA SER A 215 -5.43 -4.29 26.98
C SER A 215 -5.92 -2.88 27.31
N GLN A 216 -5.86 -1.98 26.32
CA GLN A 216 -6.13 -0.56 26.52
C GLN A 216 -7.62 -0.40 26.83
N SER A 217 -7.93 -0.14 28.10
CA SER A 217 -9.23 -0.28 28.79
C SER A 217 -10.49 0.33 28.14
N ASN A 218 -10.35 1.02 27.00
CA ASN A 218 -11.40 1.74 26.29
C ASN A 218 -11.58 1.30 24.81
N THR A 219 -10.90 0.23 24.35
CA THR A 219 -11.14 -0.35 23.01
C THR A 219 -12.51 -1.05 22.95
N ARG A 220 -13.25 -0.87 21.85
CA ARG A 220 -14.55 -1.52 21.62
C ARG A 220 -14.49 -2.43 20.40
N GLU A 221 -14.52 -3.74 20.64
CA GLU A 221 -14.89 -4.75 19.65
C GLU A 221 -16.42 -4.94 19.68
N PHE A 222 -17.00 -5.46 18.60
CA PHE A 222 -18.45 -5.67 18.46
C PHE A 222 -18.71 -7.10 17.99
N GLU A 223 -19.72 -7.77 18.54
CA GLU A 223 -20.01 -9.20 18.26
C GLU A 223 -20.29 -9.47 16.77
N GLU A 224 -21.00 -8.55 16.10
CA GLU A 224 -21.28 -8.59 14.64
C GLU A 224 -20.05 -8.26 13.77
N ALA A 225 -18.93 -7.82 14.35
CA ALA A 225 -17.77 -7.29 13.64
C ALA A 225 -16.44 -7.78 14.24
N ILE A 226 -16.29 -9.10 14.39
CA ILE A 226 -15.09 -9.77 14.93
C ILE A 226 -13.82 -9.28 14.21
N GLY A 227 -12.82 -8.86 14.98
CA GLY A 227 -11.56 -8.30 14.47
C GLY A 227 -11.59 -6.83 14.03
N TYR A 228 -12.77 -6.19 14.03
CA TYR A 228 -12.94 -4.76 13.77
C TYR A 228 -13.08 -4.01 15.12
N VAL A 229 -12.05 -3.26 15.51
CA VAL A 229 -11.96 -2.67 16.86
C VAL A 229 -11.87 -1.15 16.80
N PHE A 230 -12.87 -0.45 17.37
CA PHE A 230 -12.78 0.99 17.60
C PHE A 230 -11.78 1.30 18.71
N LYS A 231 -10.84 2.20 18.42
CA LYS A 231 -9.86 2.68 19.41
C LYS A 231 -10.44 3.83 20.25
N PRO A 232 -9.88 4.15 21.43
CA PRO A 232 -10.52 5.00 22.44
C PRO A 232 -10.84 6.44 22.03
N ARG A 233 -10.19 7.00 21.00
CA ARG A 233 -10.37 8.42 20.62
C ARG A 233 -11.71 8.62 19.91
N CYS A 234 -12.66 9.15 20.66
CA CYS A 234 -14.02 9.51 20.25
C CYS A 234 -14.29 11.01 20.54
N GLU A 235 -15.36 11.56 19.98
CA GLU A 235 -16.06 12.75 20.51
C GLU A 235 -16.75 12.38 21.84
N GLU A 236 -16.68 13.28 22.83
CA GLU A 236 -17.28 13.08 24.15
C GLU A 236 -18.81 13.29 24.12
N TYR A 237 -19.26 14.28 23.34
CA TYR A 237 -20.66 14.66 23.17
C TYR A 237 -21.12 14.45 21.72
N PRO A 238 -22.37 14.02 21.47
CA PRO A 238 -22.90 13.90 20.12
C PRO A 238 -22.89 15.25 19.38
N SER A 239 -22.29 15.26 18.20
CA SER A 239 -22.25 16.40 17.28
C SER A 239 -23.22 16.19 16.12
N PRO A 240 -23.75 17.27 15.51
CA PRO A 240 -24.59 17.15 14.32
C PRO A 240 -23.80 16.74 13.08
N LEU A 241 -24.49 16.05 12.17
CA LEU A 241 -24.04 15.80 10.79
C LEU A 241 -24.37 17.00 9.90
N THR A 242 -23.59 17.19 8.84
CA THR A 242 -23.96 18.10 7.73
C THR A 242 -25.19 17.59 6.98
N GLU A 243 -25.80 18.41 6.13
CA GLU A 243 -26.99 18.03 5.35
C GLU A 243 -26.71 16.83 4.43
N ASP A 244 -25.57 16.84 3.72
CA ASP A 244 -25.12 15.73 2.87
C ASP A 244 -24.83 14.46 3.68
N GLU A 245 -24.14 14.58 4.83
CA GLU A 245 -23.86 13.46 5.73
C GLU A 245 -25.16 12.85 6.29
N PHE A 246 -26.13 13.68 6.67
CA PHE A 246 -27.42 13.23 7.17
C PHE A 246 -28.30 12.61 6.07
N ALA A 247 -28.21 13.12 4.83
CA ALA A 247 -28.84 12.52 3.67
C ALA A 247 -28.27 11.12 3.37
N ALA A 248 -26.94 10.97 3.34
CA ALA A 248 -26.27 9.68 3.16
C ALA A 248 -26.64 8.68 4.27
N LEU A 249 -26.70 9.14 5.53
CA LEU A 249 -27.19 8.32 6.64
C LEU A 249 -28.66 7.92 6.45
N LYS A 250 -29.56 8.84 6.08
CA LYS A 250 -30.99 8.55 5.84
C LYS A 250 -31.22 7.55 4.71
N ILE A 251 -30.36 7.53 3.68
CA ILE A 251 -30.40 6.55 2.59
C ILE A 251 -30.02 5.16 3.11
N TYR A 252 -28.95 5.06 3.90
CA TYR A 252 -28.56 3.80 4.54
C TYR A 252 -29.61 3.29 5.53
N TRP A 253 -30.15 4.18 6.36
CA TRP A 253 -31.22 3.90 7.35
C TRP A 253 -32.46 3.28 6.70
N ASN A 254 -32.90 3.84 5.56
CA ASN A 254 -33.97 3.28 4.74
C ASN A 254 -33.62 1.88 4.22
N ARG A 255 -32.41 1.68 3.69
CA ARG A 255 -31.97 0.39 3.14
C ARG A 255 -31.91 -0.72 4.19
N GLN A 256 -31.63 -0.40 5.45
CA GLN A 256 -31.64 -1.35 6.57
C GLN A 256 -33.03 -1.55 7.21
N GLY A 257 -34.05 -0.78 6.81
CA GLY A 257 -35.39 -0.85 7.40
C GLY A 257 -35.44 -0.40 8.88
N TRP A 258 -34.49 0.43 9.32
CA TRP A 258 -34.36 0.80 10.73
C TRP A 258 -35.46 1.78 11.20
N PRO A 259 -35.94 1.65 12.46
CA PRO A 259 -37.06 2.43 12.99
C PRO A 259 -36.67 3.91 13.25
N ASN A 260 -37.67 4.73 13.57
CA ASN A 260 -37.51 6.08 14.15
C ASN A 260 -36.68 7.09 13.35
N ARG A 261 -36.53 6.88 12.03
CA ARG A 261 -35.73 7.71 11.10
C ARG A 261 -36.04 9.20 11.17
N ASP A 262 -37.33 9.55 11.10
CA ASP A 262 -37.75 10.95 10.97
C ASP A 262 -37.87 11.67 12.33
N SER A 263 -37.75 10.91 13.43
CA SER A 263 -37.62 11.41 14.80
C SER A 263 -36.17 11.42 15.32
N TRP A 264 -35.18 11.03 14.50
CA TRP A 264 -33.77 11.02 14.92
C TRP A 264 -33.21 12.46 15.02
N PRO A 265 -32.63 12.88 16.17
CA PRO A 265 -32.28 14.28 16.44
C PRO A 265 -31.00 14.78 15.72
N ASN A 266 -30.62 14.14 14.61
CA ASN A 266 -29.38 14.38 13.85
C ASN A 266 -28.13 14.62 14.73
N ALA A 267 -27.80 13.68 15.61
CA ALA A 267 -26.58 13.76 16.43
C ALA A 267 -25.89 12.39 16.54
N ILE A 268 -24.55 12.37 16.44
CA ILE A 268 -23.70 11.18 16.63
C ILE A 268 -22.39 11.54 17.33
N CYS A 269 -21.75 10.58 18.00
CA CYS A 269 -20.33 10.73 18.37
C CYS A 269 -19.45 10.18 17.24
N ARG A 270 -18.45 10.95 16.79
CA ARG A 270 -17.43 10.50 15.82
C ARG A 270 -16.27 9.78 16.51
N TRP A 271 -15.81 8.67 15.93
CA TRP A 271 -14.61 7.93 16.29
C TRP A 271 -13.46 8.19 15.31
N ALA A 272 -12.24 8.24 15.84
CA ALA A 272 -11.02 8.61 15.12
C ALA A 272 -10.31 7.46 14.38
N LYS A 273 -10.39 6.24 14.91
CA LYS A 273 -9.58 5.10 14.39
C LYS A 273 -10.32 3.76 14.56
N LEU A 274 -10.19 2.93 13.53
CA LEU A 274 -10.61 1.54 13.46
C LEU A 274 -9.37 0.68 13.23
N GLN A 275 -9.21 -0.40 13.99
CA GLN A 275 -8.30 -1.49 13.64
C GLN A 275 -9.06 -2.49 12.75
N LEU A 276 -8.45 -2.92 11.66
CA LEU A 276 -8.97 -3.93 10.75
C LEU A 276 -8.48 -5.34 11.15
N PRO A 277 -9.17 -6.43 10.76
CA PRO A 277 -8.75 -7.81 11.08
C PRO A 277 -7.37 -8.20 10.57
N ASN A 278 -6.84 -7.50 9.56
CA ASN A 278 -5.50 -7.69 9.00
C ASN A 278 -4.39 -6.96 9.79
N GLY A 279 -4.73 -6.33 10.92
CA GLY A 279 -3.82 -5.55 11.78
C GLY A 279 -3.65 -4.08 11.40
N GLN A 280 -4.13 -3.63 10.24
CA GLN A 280 -3.97 -2.23 9.83
C GLN A 280 -4.81 -1.28 10.70
N MET A 281 -4.20 -0.14 11.07
CA MET A 281 -4.89 0.99 11.68
C MET A 281 -5.43 1.94 10.60
N ALA A 282 -6.75 1.96 10.43
CA ALA A 282 -7.46 2.91 9.59
C ALA A 282 -7.86 4.13 10.45
N ARG A 283 -7.32 5.32 10.13
CA ARG A 283 -7.72 6.58 10.78
C ARG A 283 -8.95 7.16 10.07
N SER A 284 -9.36 8.36 10.44
CA SER A 284 -10.42 9.11 9.75
C SER A 284 -9.97 10.54 9.46
N ILE A 285 -10.56 11.19 8.44
CA ILE A 285 -10.24 12.57 8.08
C ILE A 285 -10.50 13.51 9.27
N TRP A 286 -11.60 13.32 10.01
CA TRP A 286 -11.89 14.06 11.24
C TRP A 286 -10.78 13.95 12.30
N HIS A 287 -10.01 12.86 12.31
CA HIS A 287 -8.85 12.74 13.18
C HIS A 287 -7.59 13.37 12.57
N GLU A 288 -7.31 13.09 11.28
CA GLU A 288 -6.11 13.57 10.59
C GLU A 288 -6.09 15.10 10.43
N SER A 289 -7.24 15.74 10.19
CA SER A 289 -7.36 17.20 10.04
C SER A 289 -7.07 17.97 11.34
N ASN A 290 -7.20 17.30 12.49
CA ASN A 290 -7.05 17.88 13.82
C ASN A 290 -5.67 17.62 14.43
N ILE A 291 -4.68 17.21 13.62
CA ILE A 291 -3.30 16.93 14.07
C ILE A 291 -2.32 17.83 13.34
N THR A 292 -1.49 18.55 14.10
CA THR A 292 -0.47 19.48 13.60
C THR A 292 0.81 18.79 13.11
N VAL A 293 1.03 17.54 13.51
CA VAL A 293 2.17 16.71 13.11
C VAL A 293 1.93 16.09 11.72
N LYS A 294 2.96 16.06 10.86
CA LYS A 294 2.92 15.43 9.53
C LYS A 294 2.83 13.91 9.62
N LEU A 295 1.62 13.39 9.84
CA LEU A 295 1.33 11.96 9.78
C LEU A 295 1.27 11.44 8.33
N ARG A 296 1.52 10.14 8.16
CA ARG A 296 1.13 9.43 6.94
C ARG A 296 -0.36 9.14 6.97
N ARG A 297 -1.08 9.46 5.89
CA ARG A 297 -2.52 9.25 5.73
C ARG A 297 -2.86 7.76 5.78
N THR A 298 -3.88 7.46 6.57
CA THR A 298 -4.49 6.14 6.77
C THR A 298 -6.02 6.20 6.79
N SER A 299 -6.60 7.35 6.42
CA SER A 299 -8.03 7.53 6.18
C SER A 299 -8.56 6.80 4.94
N CYS A 300 -7.69 6.49 3.97
CA CYS A 300 -8.11 5.95 2.68
C CYS A 300 -8.22 4.41 2.73
N VAL A 301 -9.37 3.90 2.30
CA VAL A 301 -9.76 2.50 2.45
C VAL A 301 -10.33 1.92 1.15
N GLU A 302 -10.11 0.63 0.99
CA GLU A 302 -10.77 -0.22 0.00
C GLU A 302 -11.95 -0.94 0.64
N ILE A 303 -13.14 -0.86 0.02
CA ILE A 303 -14.40 -1.35 0.55
C ILE A 303 -15.16 -2.21 -0.47
N ILE A 304 -15.99 -3.15 0.02
CA ILE A 304 -17.02 -3.82 -0.80
C ILE A 304 -18.35 -3.08 -0.65
N HIS A 305 -18.95 -2.67 -1.76
CA HIS A 305 -20.30 -2.11 -1.82
C HIS A 305 -21.05 -2.60 -3.06
N ASN A 306 -22.26 -3.13 -2.89
CA ASN A 306 -23.07 -3.75 -3.97
C ASN A 306 -22.24 -4.77 -4.79
N ASN A 307 -21.58 -5.71 -4.11
CA ASN A 307 -20.66 -6.72 -4.67
C ASN A 307 -19.49 -6.17 -5.53
N SER A 308 -19.25 -4.86 -5.49
CA SER A 308 -18.20 -4.18 -6.26
C SER A 308 -17.19 -3.52 -5.32
N THR A 309 -15.91 -3.57 -5.67
CA THR A 309 -14.87 -2.91 -4.89
C THR A 309 -14.83 -1.41 -5.19
N ARG A 310 -14.83 -0.57 -4.15
CA ARG A 310 -14.72 0.89 -4.23
C ARG A 310 -13.59 1.39 -3.33
N ILE A 311 -13.10 2.59 -3.63
CA ILE A 311 -12.10 3.30 -2.81
C ILE A 311 -12.74 4.56 -2.25
N GLY A 312 -12.40 4.96 -1.02
CA GLY A 312 -12.85 6.20 -0.41
C GLY A 312 -11.96 6.64 0.76
N ASN A 313 -12.20 7.85 1.27
CA ASN A 313 -11.67 8.30 2.56
C ASN A 313 -12.75 8.17 3.62
N VAL A 314 -12.43 7.54 4.75
CA VAL A 314 -13.31 7.55 5.92
C VAL A 314 -13.29 8.94 6.54
N GLN A 315 -14.44 9.62 6.56
CA GLN A 315 -14.62 10.91 7.21
C GLN A 315 -14.61 10.75 8.73
N PHE A 316 -15.37 9.78 9.24
CA PHE A 316 -15.39 9.33 10.63
C PHE A 316 -16.04 7.94 10.76
N TYR A 317 -15.73 7.25 11.85
CA TYR A 317 -16.46 6.06 12.28
C TYR A 317 -17.54 6.46 13.30
N PHE A 318 -18.62 5.70 13.42
CA PHE A 318 -19.67 5.95 14.41
C PHE A 318 -20.42 4.66 14.78
N CYS A 319 -21.23 4.70 15.82
CA CYS A 319 -22.05 3.56 16.24
C CYS A 319 -23.49 4.03 16.48
N ILE A 320 -24.46 3.33 15.89
CA ILE A 320 -25.89 3.47 16.22
C ILE A 320 -26.31 2.29 17.10
N ARG A 321 -27.32 2.48 17.95
CA ARG A 321 -27.87 1.44 18.84
C ARG A 321 -29.39 1.39 18.73
N PHE A 322 -29.96 0.20 18.58
CA PHE A 322 -31.40 -0.06 18.67
C PHE A 322 -31.63 -1.19 19.67
N GLY A 323 -32.38 -0.93 20.76
CA GLY A 323 -32.42 -1.84 21.90
C GLY A 323 -31.01 -2.05 22.44
N ASP A 324 -30.53 -3.30 22.45
CA ASP A 324 -29.15 -3.63 22.82
C ASP A 324 -28.19 -3.81 21.63
N THR A 325 -28.73 -4.04 20.42
CA THR A 325 -27.93 -4.21 19.20
C THR A 325 -27.18 -2.93 18.85
N ARG A 326 -25.89 -3.07 18.52
CA ARG A 326 -24.98 -1.97 18.18
C ARG A 326 -24.41 -2.16 16.78
N HIS A 327 -24.64 -1.21 15.90
CA HIS A 327 -24.16 -1.26 14.52
C HIS A 327 -22.97 -0.30 14.36
N PRO A 328 -21.72 -0.81 14.26
CA PRO A 328 -20.55 -0.01 13.94
C PRO A 328 -20.51 0.34 12.45
N LEU A 329 -20.48 1.64 12.15
CA LEU A 329 -20.56 2.22 10.81
C LEU A 329 -19.36 3.12 10.51
N ALA A 330 -19.14 3.37 9.21
CA ALA A 330 -18.21 4.35 8.70
C ALA A 330 -18.92 5.30 7.71
N MET A 331 -18.67 6.60 7.84
CA MET A 331 -19.01 7.60 6.81
C MET A 331 -17.81 7.74 5.87
N ILE A 332 -18.03 7.55 4.56
CA ILE A 332 -16.96 7.48 3.56
C ILE A 332 -17.26 8.44 2.40
N SER A 333 -16.32 9.32 2.07
CA SER A 333 -16.33 10.05 0.80
C SER A 333 -15.60 9.23 -0.27
N LEU A 334 -16.31 8.84 -1.32
CA LEU A 334 -15.82 7.95 -2.37
C LEU A 334 -14.88 8.66 -3.36
N PHE A 335 -14.08 7.86 -4.04
CA PHE A 335 -13.46 8.23 -5.32
C PHE A 335 -14.34 7.73 -6.49
N SER A 336 -14.21 8.40 -7.63
CA SER A 336 -14.86 8.00 -8.88
C SER A 336 -14.38 6.61 -9.35
N PRO A 337 -15.10 5.95 -10.28
CA PRO A 337 -14.51 4.86 -11.05
C PRO A 337 -13.22 5.31 -11.75
N PRO A 338 -12.22 4.43 -11.91
CA PRO A 338 -10.95 4.81 -12.51
C PRO A 338 -11.10 5.21 -13.98
N ASP A 339 -10.22 6.08 -14.46
CA ASP A 339 -10.08 6.37 -15.89
C ASP A 339 -9.80 5.08 -16.67
N ALA A 340 -10.80 4.60 -17.41
CA ALA A 340 -10.75 3.31 -18.09
C ALA A 340 -9.69 3.26 -19.19
N ASN A 341 -9.39 4.39 -19.83
CA ASN A 341 -8.37 4.46 -20.88
C ASN A 341 -6.97 4.35 -20.27
N ILE A 342 -6.69 5.12 -19.22
CA ILE A 342 -5.41 5.08 -18.51
C ILE A 342 -5.20 3.72 -17.82
N LEU A 343 -6.26 3.14 -17.24
CA LEU A 343 -6.19 1.82 -16.61
C LEU A 343 -5.91 0.70 -17.64
N SER A 344 -6.56 0.76 -18.81
CA SER A 344 -6.34 -0.20 -19.91
C SER A 344 -4.93 -0.06 -20.50
N ASP A 345 -4.52 1.16 -20.87
CA ASP A 345 -3.18 1.47 -21.39
C ASP A 345 -2.07 0.99 -20.45
N SER A 346 -2.20 1.33 -19.16
CA SER A 346 -1.24 0.95 -18.13
C SER A 346 -1.29 -0.53 -17.74
N SER A 347 -2.05 -1.38 -18.46
CA SER A 347 -2.17 -2.81 -18.17
C SER A 347 -2.61 -3.07 -16.71
N GLY A 348 -3.50 -2.22 -16.19
CA GLY A 348 -4.00 -2.27 -14.82
C GLY A 348 -3.12 -1.60 -13.75
N THR A 349 -1.99 -0.97 -14.10
CA THR A 349 -1.04 -0.47 -13.08
C THR A 349 -1.35 0.95 -12.58
N VAL A 350 -1.91 1.81 -13.43
CA VAL A 350 -2.34 3.16 -13.06
C VAL A 350 -3.86 3.17 -12.95
N TYR A 351 -4.32 3.00 -11.72
CA TYR A 351 -5.71 3.21 -11.33
C TYR A 351 -5.80 4.66 -10.85
N LEU A 352 -6.43 5.53 -11.65
CA LEU A 352 -6.46 6.98 -11.47
C LEU A 352 -7.90 7.46 -11.36
N CYS A 353 -8.25 8.14 -10.27
CA CYS A 353 -9.60 8.58 -9.96
C CYS A 353 -9.66 10.07 -9.61
N ASP A 354 -10.87 10.60 -9.68
CA ASP A 354 -11.25 11.92 -9.19
C ASP A 354 -11.88 11.78 -7.80
N PRO A 355 -11.66 12.71 -6.86
CA PRO A 355 -12.39 12.73 -5.60
C PRO A 355 -13.86 13.11 -5.86
N MET A 356 -14.82 12.34 -5.34
CA MET A 356 -16.23 12.71 -5.46
C MET A 356 -16.58 13.78 -4.43
N THR A 357 -17.28 14.83 -4.85
CA THR A 357 -17.73 15.94 -4.01
C THR A 357 -19.26 15.97 -3.91
N GLY A 358 -19.78 16.59 -2.85
CA GLY A 358 -21.23 16.66 -2.57
C GLY A 358 -21.84 15.31 -2.15
N PRO A 359 -23.18 15.24 -2.08
CA PRO A 359 -23.89 14.13 -1.44
C PRO A 359 -23.75 12.79 -2.17
N GLU A 360 -23.63 12.78 -3.50
CA GLU A 360 -23.39 11.55 -4.27
C GLU A 360 -22.01 10.93 -4.01
N GLY A 361 -21.07 11.72 -3.48
CA GLY A 361 -19.77 11.24 -3.01
C GLY A 361 -19.83 10.56 -1.63
N LEU A 362 -20.86 10.80 -0.82
CA LEU A 362 -20.95 10.27 0.54
C LEU A 362 -21.70 8.94 0.62
N LEU A 363 -21.12 8.00 1.36
CA LEU A 363 -21.66 6.67 1.58
C LEU A 363 -21.46 6.23 3.03
N VAL A 364 -22.54 5.76 3.66
CA VAL A 364 -22.48 5.01 4.93
C VAL A 364 -22.38 3.52 4.63
N VAL A 365 -21.44 2.83 5.31
CA VAL A 365 -21.25 1.38 5.26
C VAL A 365 -21.06 0.80 6.67
N PRO A 366 -21.34 -0.49 6.91
CA PRO A 366 -20.86 -1.14 8.12
C PRO A 366 -19.33 -1.26 8.06
N VAL A 367 -18.65 -1.26 9.21
CA VAL A 367 -17.18 -1.36 9.25
C VAL A 367 -16.66 -2.65 8.61
N THR A 368 -17.45 -3.72 8.63
CA THR A 368 -17.17 -5.02 7.99
C THR A 368 -17.11 -4.95 6.46
N SER A 369 -17.60 -3.88 5.83
CA SER A 369 -17.38 -3.63 4.40
C SER A 369 -15.94 -3.18 4.07
N ILE A 370 -15.14 -2.77 5.07
CA ILE A 370 -13.78 -2.27 4.87
C ILE A 370 -12.79 -3.44 4.82
N LEU A 371 -12.08 -3.58 3.69
CA LEU A 371 -11.12 -4.66 3.46
C LEU A 371 -9.69 -4.31 3.90
N SER A 372 -9.23 -3.10 3.58
CA SER A 372 -7.86 -2.67 3.85
C SER A 372 -7.70 -1.15 3.79
N VAL A 373 -6.67 -0.64 4.47
CA VAL A 373 -6.14 0.71 4.25
C VAL A 373 -5.29 0.71 2.99
N VAL A 374 -5.52 1.66 2.10
CA VAL A 374 -4.83 1.83 0.81
C VAL A 374 -4.23 3.23 0.68
N SER A 375 -3.30 3.41 -0.26
CA SER A 375 -2.74 4.72 -0.59
C SER A 375 -3.45 5.32 -1.80
N MET A 376 -3.93 6.55 -1.67
CA MET A 376 -4.39 7.39 -2.79
C MET A 376 -3.51 8.65 -2.81
N PHE A 377 -2.50 8.68 -3.67
CA PHE A 377 -1.53 9.78 -3.79
C PHE A 377 -1.84 10.65 -5.02
N PRO A 378 -1.54 11.97 -5.01
CA PRO A 378 -1.88 12.86 -6.12
C PRO A 378 -1.10 12.50 -7.40
N ASP A 379 -1.75 12.56 -8.55
CA ASP A 379 -1.08 12.52 -9.86
C ASP A 379 -0.56 13.92 -10.21
N MET A 380 0.73 13.98 -10.54
CA MET A 380 1.50 15.21 -10.70
C MET A 380 2.11 15.27 -12.10
N HIS A 381 1.85 16.38 -12.79
CA HIS A 381 2.51 16.71 -14.03
C HIS A 381 3.83 17.45 -13.73
N VAL A 382 4.88 17.18 -14.52
CA VAL A 382 6.19 17.81 -14.37
C VAL A 382 6.68 18.33 -15.71
N THR A 383 7.00 19.62 -15.82
CA THR A 383 7.54 20.22 -17.05
C THR A 383 9.03 19.89 -17.24
N GLN A 384 9.55 20.05 -18.46
CA GLN A 384 10.97 19.84 -18.77
C GLN A 384 11.91 20.71 -17.91
N ASP A 385 11.45 21.89 -17.50
CA ASP A 385 12.17 22.83 -16.63
C ASP A 385 12.11 22.45 -15.13
N GLY A 386 11.37 21.39 -14.78
CA GLY A 386 11.21 20.90 -13.42
C GLY A 386 10.08 21.55 -12.62
N HIS A 387 9.14 22.28 -13.24
CA HIS A 387 7.95 22.76 -12.54
C HIS A 387 6.96 21.61 -12.30
N ILE A 388 6.43 21.50 -11.08
CA ILE A 388 5.51 20.44 -10.65
C ILE A 388 4.12 21.02 -10.38
N SER A 389 3.11 20.54 -11.09
CA SER A 389 1.70 20.86 -10.86
C SER A 389 0.89 19.60 -10.53
N GLU A 390 -0.10 19.73 -9.63
CA GLU A 390 -1.03 18.65 -9.30
C GLU A 390 -2.21 18.66 -10.28
N THR A 391 -2.65 17.46 -10.70
CA THR A 391 -3.75 17.31 -11.69
C THR A 391 -5.14 17.32 -11.07
N GLY A 392 -5.25 17.37 -9.73
CA GLY A 392 -6.49 17.14 -8.98
C GLY A 392 -6.93 15.67 -8.88
N LYS A 393 -6.37 14.78 -9.71
CA LYS A 393 -6.62 13.33 -9.67
C LYS A 393 -5.70 12.61 -8.68
N PHE A 394 -6.16 11.48 -8.16
CA PHE A 394 -5.44 10.64 -7.20
C PHE A 394 -5.29 9.21 -7.73
N SER A 395 -4.11 8.62 -7.55
CA SER A 395 -3.78 7.28 -8.01
C SER A 395 -3.65 6.29 -6.86
N LEU A 396 -4.18 5.09 -7.09
CA LEU A 396 -4.26 4.02 -6.10
C LEU A 396 -2.98 3.17 -6.09
N MET A 397 -2.37 3.06 -4.91
CA MET A 397 -1.40 2.02 -4.58
C MET A 397 -1.98 1.12 -3.47
N ARG A 398 -2.12 -0.17 -3.78
CA ARG A 398 -2.40 -1.24 -2.81
C ARG A 398 -1.09 -1.86 -2.35
N HIS A 399 -1.01 -2.33 -1.10
CA HIS A 399 0.12 -3.14 -0.66
C HIS A 399 0.08 -4.53 -1.33
N ALA A 400 1.24 -5.06 -1.73
CA ALA A 400 1.31 -6.33 -2.45
C ALA A 400 0.86 -7.54 -1.60
N TYR A 401 0.93 -7.45 -0.27
CA TYR A 401 0.88 -8.63 0.62
C TYR A 401 -0.20 -8.61 1.73
N ILE A 402 -1.08 -7.60 1.81
CA ILE A 402 -2.10 -7.50 2.90
C ILE A 402 -2.96 -8.76 3.04
N GLY A 403 -3.37 -9.39 1.91
CA GLY A 403 -4.18 -10.60 1.92
C GLY A 403 -3.51 -11.86 2.50
N LEU A 404 -2.21 -11.81 2.82
CA LEU A 404 -1.47 -12.92 3.42
C LEU A 404 -1.33 -12.79 4.96
N ALA A 405 -1.67 -11.63 5.53
CA ALA A 405 -1.57 -11.38 6.98
C ALA A 405 -2.35 -12.39 7.87
N PRO A 406 -3.51 -12.96 7.46
CA PRO A 406 -4.21 -13.96 8.27
C PRO A 406 -3.44 -15.27 8.53
N LEU A 407 -2.34 -15.51 7.81
CA LEU A 407 -1.48 -16.70 7.98
C LEU A 407 -0.32 -16.48 8.95
N SER A 408 -0.13 -15.25 9.46
CA SER A 408 0.94 -14.89 10.39
C SER A 408 0.36 -14.43 11.73
N ASN A 409 0.30 -15.34 12.72
CA ASN A 409 -0.08 -15.06 14.12
C ASN A 409 1.00 -14.28 14.90
N GLY A 410 1.59 -13.25 14.29
CA GLY A 410 2.50 -12.31 14.93
C GLY A 410 2.29 -10.92 14.36
N GLY A 411 2.30 -9.90 15.21
CA GLY A 411 2.19 -8.51 14.79
C GLY A 411 3.33 -8.15 13.83
N LEU A 412 2.99 -7.94 12.55
CA LEU A 412 3.91 -7.43 11.53
C LEU A 412 3.89 -5.90 11.44
N PHE A 413 2.99 -5.26 12.20
CA PHE A 413 2.70 -3.83 12.17
C PHE A 413 2.48 -3.30 13.59
N ASP A 414 3.49 -3.46 14.45
CA ASP A 414 3.66 -2.46 15.51
C ASP A 414 3.98 -1.14 14.80
N ASP A 415 3.14 -0.11 14.99
CA ASP A 415 3.47 1.26 14.63
C ASP A 415 4.60 1.68 15.59
N ASP A 416 5.87 1.59 15.15
CA ASP A 416 6.98 2.26 15.82
C ASP A 416 6.63 3.77 15.89
N ASP A 417 6.39 4.30 17.10
CA ASP A 417 6.36 5.74 17.33
C ASP A 417 7.80 6.25 17.09
N ASP A 418 8.07 6.78 15.89
CA ASP A 418 9.31 7.44 15.47
C ASP A 418 9.55 8.71 16.35
N THR A 419 9.96 8.54 17.61
CA THR A 419 10.29 9.63 18.53
C THR A 419 11.73 10.14 18.30
N VAL A 420 11.90 10.97 17.27
CA VAL A 420 13.01 11.93 17.11
C VAL A 420 12.49 13.24 16.53
#